data_AF-A0A8R7R9B1-F1
#
_entry.id   AF-A0A8R7R9B1-F1
#
_cell.length_a   1.000
_cell.length_b   1.000
_cell.length_c   1.000
_cell.angle_alpha   90.00
_cell.angle_beta   90.00
_cell.angle_gamma   90.00
#
_symmetry.space_group_name_H-M   'P 1'
#
loop_
_entity.id
_entity.type
_entity.pdbx_description
1 polymer ?
#
loop_
_entity_poly.entity_id
_entity_poly.type
_entity_poly.pdbx_seq_one_letter_code
_entity_poly.pdbx_strand_id
1 'polypeptide(L)'
;LKAKYYPRGNLLDTVFSSNSSAVWKGIVHGLDLVKKGIIWRVGNGTMIKTWRDAWIPCGHNFRPITPKGNCRYNRVADFLNEHGAWDVERLREHFWDMDVREIVKIRTSPRNGQDFIAWALERSGQFTVCSAYH
;
A
#
# COMPACT_ATOMS: atom_id res chain seq x y z
N LEU A 1 5.41 16.70 -18.23
CA LEU A 1 6.26 16.29 -17.08
C LEU A 1 6.93 14.92 -17.27
N LYS A 2 6.16 13.85 -17.53
CA LYS A 2 6.66 12.48 -17.75
C LYS A 2 7.86 12.41 -18.70
N ALA A 3 7.77 13.03 -19.87
CA ALA A 3 8.83 13.00 -20.88
C ALA A 3 10.18 13.61 -20.44
N LYS A 4 10.17 14.57 -19.49
CA LYS A 4 11.39 15.28 -19.04
C LYS A 4 12.02 14.66 -17.81
N TYR A 5 11.23 14.08 -16.91
CA TYR A 5 11.71 13.68 -15.58
C TYR A 5 11.52 12.20 -15.24
N TYR A 6 10.63 11.47 -15.92
CA TYR A 6 10.43 10.03 -15.72
C TYR A 6 9.88 9.35 -17.00
N PRO A 7 10.63 9.38 -18.11
CA PRO A 7 10.12 8.95 -19.42
C PRO A 7 9.75 7.46 -19.46
N ARG A 8 10.39 6.62 -18.63
CA ARG A 8 10.16 5.17 -18.52
C ARG A 8 9.73 4.71 -17.11
N GLY A 9 9.50 5.63 -16.18
CA GLY A 9 9.23 5.33 -14.78
C GLY A 9 7.75 5.43 -14.43
N ASN A 10 7.33 4.68 -13.41
CA ASN A 10 6.08 4.93 -12.71
C ASN A 10 6.35 5.95 -11.60
N LEU A 11 5.50 6.95 -11.42
CA LEU A 11 5.75 8.09 -10.52
C LEU A 11 6.05 7.63 -9.07
N LEU A 12 5.46 6.50 -8.68
CA LEU A 12 5.63 5.90 -7.36
C LEU A 12 7.02 5.27 -7.16
N ASP A 13 7.63 4.72 -8.21
CA ASP A 13 8.89 3.96 -8.16
C ASP A 13 10.12 4.74 -8.65
N THR A 14 9.94 5.99 -9.10
CA THR A 14 11.07 6.74 -9.68
C THR A 14 11.92 7.39 -8.58
N VAL A 15 13.24 7.15 -8.61
CA VAL A 15 14.25 7.87 -7.80
C VAL A 15 14.74 9.07 -8.62
N PHE A 16 14.53 10.28 -8.12
CA PHE A 16 14.89 11.51 -8.84
C PHE A 16 16.27 12.02 -8.42
N SER A 17 17.08 12.45 -9.39
CA SER A 17 18.42 12.99 -9.13
C SER A 17 18.37 14.41 -8.53
N SER A 18 19.35 14.71 -7.67
CA SER A 18 19.43 15.91 -6.81
C SER A 18 19.65 17.25 -7.54
N ASN A 19 19.94 17.24 -8.85
CA ASN A 19 20.27 18.43 -9.66
C ASN A 19 19.04 19.15 -10.23
N SER A 20 18.02 19.35 -9.40
CA SER A 20 16.73 19.89 -9.85
C SER A 20 16.36 21.21 -9.16
N SER A 21 15.57 22.03 -9.86
CA SER A 21 15.20 23.40 -9.44
C SER A 21 14.47 23.42 -8.09
N ALA A 22 14.45 24.57 -7.39
CA ALA A 22 13.75 24.70 -6.10
C ALA A 22 12.27 24.27 -6.17
N VAL A 23 11.59 24.61 -7.28
CA VAL A 23 10.22 24.15 -7.57
C VAL A 23 10.14 22.62 -7.66
N TRP A 24 11.13 21.98 -8.30
CA TRP A 24 11.18 20.53 -8.42
C TRP A 24 11.49 19.84 -7.08
N LYS A 25 12.33 20.44 -6.23
CA LYS A 25 12.56 19.96 -4.86
C LYS A 25 11.26 20.00 -4.04
N GLY A 26 10.46 21.06 -4.18
CA GLY A 26 9.12 21.14 -3.59
C GLY A 26 8.16 20.06 -4.10
N ILE A 27 8.15 19.81 -5.42
CA ILE A 27 7.34 18.73 -6.02
C ILE A 27 7.81 17.35 -5.53
N VAL A 28 9.11 17.09 -5.46
CA VAL A 28 9.66 15.83 -4.94
C VAL A 28 9.28 15.64 -3.48
N HIS A 29 9.38 16.69 -2.66
CA HIS A 29 8.97 16.62 -1.25
C HIS A 29 7.47 16.33 -1.10
N GLY A 30 6.62 17.01 -1.90
CA GLY A 30 5.19 16.72 -1.94
C GLY A 30 4.89 15.30 -2.42
N LEU A 31 5.64 14.78 -3.39
CA LEU A 31 5.51 13.40 -3.87
C LEU A 31 5.94 12.37 -2.81
N ASP A 32 7.01 12.63 -2.08
CA ASP A 32 7.45 11.74 -0.99
C ASP A 32 6.41 11.70 0.13
N LEU A 33 5.78 12.82 0.43
CA LEU A 33 4.68 12.89 1.37
C LEU A 33 3.44 12.13 0.85
N VAL A 34 3.12 12.28 -0.44
CA VAL A 34 2.10 11.46 -1.12
C VAL A 34 2.42 9.97 -1.01
N LYS A 35 3.67 9.56 -1.23
CA LYS A 35 4.07 8.16 -1.08
C LYS A 35 3.86 7.62 0.34
N LYS A 36 3.96 8.47 1.38
CA LYS A 36 3.73 8.07 2.78
C LYS A 36 2.25 7.90 3.13
N GLY A 37 1.35 8.65 2.49
CA GLY A 37 -0.10 8.57 2.75
C GLY A 37 -0.86 7.58 1.85
N ILE A 38 -0.17 6.93 0.91
CA ILE A 38 -0.76 5.95 0.01
C ILE A 38 -0.95 4.59 0.72
N ILE A 39 -2.14 4.03 0.58
CA ILE A 39 -2.48 2.66 1.00
C ILE A 39 -3.15 1.90 -0.14
N TRP A 40 -2.81 0.63 -0.29
CA TRP A 40 -3.49 -0.30 -1.18
C TRP A 40 -4.80 -0.77 -0.57
N ARG A 41 -5.87 -0.72 -1.35
CA ARG A 41 -7.15 -1.36 -1.03
C ARG A 41 -7.17 -2.75 -1.65
N VAL A 42 -7.40 -3.74 -0.80
CA VAL A 42 -7.40 -5.16 -1.20
C VAL A 42 -8.68 -5.46 -1.97
N GLY A 43 -8.53 -5.79 -3.25
CA GLY A 43 -9.57 -6.36 -4.10
C GLY A 43 -9.41 -7.86 -4.17
N ASN A 44 -8.58 -8.31 -5.12
CA ASN A 44 -8.21 -9.73 -5.30
C ASN A 44 -6.85 -10.09 -4.67
N GLY A 45 -6.09 -9.10 -4.19
CA GLY A 45 -4.80 -9.26 -3.52
C GLY A 45 -3.64 -9.72 -4.41
N THR A 46 -3.83 -9.80 -5.73
CA THR A 46 -2.83 -10.35 -6.66
C THR A 46 -1.70 -9.36 -7.00
N MET A 47 -1.96 -8.06 -6.86
CA MET A 47 -0.97 -7.01 -7.14
C MET A 47 -0.22 -6.58 -5.89
N ILE A 48 -0.80 -6.80 -4.70
CA ILE A 48 -0.25 -6.33 -3.43
C ILE A 48 0.76 -7.34 -2.88
N LYS A 49 2.00 -6.88 -2.65
CA LYS A 49 3.06 -7.63 -1.97
C LYS A 49 2.91 -7.49 -0.47
N THR A 50 2.59 -8.59 0.19
CA THR A 50 2.18 -8.66 1.59
C THR A 50 3.07 -7.89 2.57
N TRP A 51 4.41 -7.98 2.47
CA TRP A 51 5.33 -7.32 3.40
C TRP A 51 5.97 -6.03 2.88
N ARG A 52 5.85 -5.75 1.57
CA ARG A 52 6.52 -4.59 0.97
C ARG A 52 5.56 -3.42 0.77
N ASP A 53 4.31 -3.71 0.49
CA ASP A 53 3.33 -2.70 0.14
C ASP A 53 2.53 -2.28 1.38
N ALA A 54 2.12 -1.03 1.41
CA ALA A 54 1.27 -0.46 2.44
C ALA A 54 -0.20 -0.85 2.16
N TRP A 55 -0.79 -1.78 2.91
CA TRP A 55 -2.17 -2.25 2.69
C TRP A 55 -2.97 -2.52 3.98
N ILE A 56 -2.32 -2.54 5.14
CA ILE A 56 -2.98 -2.70 6.44
C ILE A 56 -3.18 -1.30 7.04
N PRO A 57 -4.39 -0.90 7.42
CA PRO A 57 -4.67 0.42 8.00
C PRO A 57 -4.21 0.52 9.47
N CYS A 58 -2.99 0.06 9.76
CA CYS A 58 -2.40 0.04 11.10
C CYS A 58 -0.93 0.47 11.08
N GLY A 59 -0.51 1.13 12.15
CA GLY A 59 0.86 1.62 12.34
C GLY A 59 1.21 2.83 11.46
N HIS A 60 2.48 3.21 11.49
CA HIS A 60 2.98 4.42 10.81
C HIS A 60 3.26 4.22 9.31
N ASN A 61 3.42 2.97 8.85
CA ASN A 61 3.79 2.64 7.46
C ASN A 61 2.72 1.86 6.70
N PHE A 62 1.57 1.58 7.33
CA PHE A 62 0.48 0.77 6.78
C PHE A 62 0.90 -0.65 6.31
N ARG A 63 1.98 -1.17 6.88
CA ARG A 63 2.56 -2.48 6.56
C ARG A 63 2.40 -3.42 7.75
N PRO A 64 2.40 -4.74 7.53
CA PRO A 64 2.50 -5.69 8.63
C PRO A 64 3.72 -5.38 9.50
N ILE A 65 3.53 -5.39 10.81
CA ILE A 65 4.63 -5.29 11.77
C ILE A 65 5.38 -6.62 11.84
N THR A 66 4.66 -7.72 11.58
CA THR A 66 5.22 -9.07 11.59
C THR A 66 6.26 -9.22 10.48
N PRO A 67 7.52 -9.58 10.81
CA PRO A 67 8.53 -9.84 9.80
C PRO A 67 8.16 -11.09 8.99
N LYS A 68 8.51 -11.09 7.70
CA LYS A 68 8.18 -12.20 6.77
C LYS A 68 8.68 -13.58 7.22
N GLY A 69 9.82 -13.63 7.90
CA GLY A 69 10.46 -14.89 8.27
C GLY A 69 10.65 -15.84 7.07
N ASN A 70 10.36 -17.12 7.27
CA ASN A 70 10.46 -18.17 6.24
C ASN A 70 9.18 -18.36 5.41
N CYS A 71 8.29 -17.37 5.39
CA CYS A 71 7.06 -17.44 4.61
C CYS A 71 7.35 -17.52 3.09
N ARG A 72 6.77 -18.53 2.43
CA ARG A 72 6.87 -18.69 0.97
C ARG A 72 5.89 -17.80 0.21
N TYR A 73 4.80 -17.42 0.85
CA TYR A 73 3.80 -16.51 0.29
C TYR A 73 4.36 -15.10 0.14
N ASN A 74 3.95 -14.42 -0.92
CA ASN A 74 4.46 -13.09 -1.27
C ASN A 74 3.34 -12.08 -1.54
N ARG A 75 2.13 -12.56 -1.83
CA ARG A 75 0.99 -11.73 -2.21
C ARG A 75 -0.13 -11.85 -1.20
N VAL A 76 -0.95 -10.81 -1.14
CA VAL A 76 -2.13 -10.81 -0.27
C VAL A 76 -3.12 -11.89 -0.70
N ALA A 77 -3.23 -12.15 -2.00
CA ALA A 77 -4.05 -13.24 -2.55
C ALA A 77 -3.71 -14.61 -1.96
N ASP A 78 -2.46 -14.85 -1.57
CA ASP A 78 -2.02 -16.11 -0.99
C ASP A 78 -2.65 -16.38 0.40
N PHE A 79 -3.22 -15.35 1.02
CA PHE A 79 -3.93 -15.41 2.31
C PHE A 79 -5.45 -15.34 2.17
N LEU A 80 -5.95 -15.42 0.93
CA LEU A 80 -7.38 -15.49 0.63
C LEU A 80 -7.76 -16.94 0.29
N ASN A 81 -8.99 -17.32 0.64
CA ASN A 81 -9.59 -18.57 0.22
C ASN A 81 -10.22 -18.45 -1.18
N GLU A 82 -10.75 -19.55 -1.71
CA GLU A 82 -11.38 -19.60 -3.05
C GLU A 82 -12.60 -18.68 -3.19
N HIS A 83 -13.23 -18.33 -2.07
CA HIS A 83 -14.34 -17.38 -2.01
C HIS A 83 -13.88 -15.93 -1.83
N GLY A 84 -12.56 -15.66 -1.85
CA GLY A 84 -11.96 -14.34 -1.67
C GLY A 84 -12.06 -13.79 -0.25
N ALA A 85 -12.39 -14.61 0.75
CA ALA A 85 -12.36 -14.24 2.16
C ALA A 85 -11.00 -14.60 2.79
N TRP A 86 -10.65 -13.97 3.90
CA TRP A 86 -9.39 -14.24 4.60
C TRP A 86 -9.33 -15.67 5.14
N ASP A 87 -8.23 -16.36 4.86
CA ASP A 87 -7.86 -17.62 5.50
C ASP A 87 -7.23 -17.32 6.87
N VAL A 88 -8.06 -17.29 7.92
CA VAL A 88 -7.67 -16.88 9.27
C VAL A 88 -6.64 -17.84 9.87
N GLU A 89 -6.70 -19.13 9.55
CA GLU A 89 -5.75 -20.12 10.05
C GLU A 89 -4.36 -19.84 9.46
N ARG A 90 -4.28 -19.66 8.14
CA ARG A 90 -3.02 -19.31 7.46
C ARG A 90 -2.47 -17.96 7.92
N LEU A 91 -3.34 -16.99 8.22
CA LEU A 91 -2.92 -15.71 8.78
C LEU A 91 -2.27 -15.89 10.16
N ARG A 92 -2.85 -16.69 11.05
CA ARG A 92 -2.29 -16.94 12.39
C ARG A 92 -0.94 -17.66 12.37
N GLU A 93 -0.66 -18.45 11.34
CA GLU A 93 0.64 -19.11 11.16
C GLU A 93 1.76 -18.13 10.76
N HIS A 94 1.43 -17.05 10.05
CA HIS A 94 2.42 -16.17 9.40
C HIS A 94 2.45 -14.75 9.96
N PHE A 95 1.43 -14.34 10.72
CA PHE A 95 1.30 -13.02 11.30
C PHE A 95 1.15 -13.09 12.81
N TRP A 96 1.69 -12.10 13.52
CA TRP A 96 1.37 -11.87 14.92
C TRP A 96 -0.10 -11.46 15.07
N ASP A 97 -0.69 -11.79 16.22
CA ASP A 97 -2.11 -11.51 16.51
C ASP A 97 -2.48 -10.03 16.33
N MET A 98 -1.54 -9.10 16.55
CA MET A 98 -1.76 -7.68 16.29
C MET A 98 -2.11 -7.40 14.82
N ASP A 99 -1.35 -7.97 13.88
CA ASP A 99 -1.62 -7.80 12.45
C ASP A 99 -2.86 -8.57 12.03
N VAL A 100 -3.04 -9.81 12.51
CA VAL A 100 -4.23 -10.64 12.19
C VAL A 100 -5.52 -9.90 12.52
N ARG A 101 -5.59 -9.24 13.69
CA ARG A 101 -6.76 -8.46 14.11
C ARG A 101 -7.10 -7.32 13.17
N GLU A 102 -6.10 -6.70 12.55
CA GLU A 102 -6.32 -5.59 11.61
C GLU A 102 -6.62 -6.11 10.19
N ILE A 103 -5.94 -7.17 9.76
CA ILE A 103 -6.15 -7.80 8.44
C ILE A 103 -7.58 -8.30 8.31
N VAL A 104 -8.11 -9.00 9.32
CA VAL A 104 -9.46 -9.58 9.28
C VAL A 104 -10.55 -8.50 9.18
N LYS A 105 -10.30 -7.27 9.64
CA LYS A 105 -11.24 -6.13 9.50
C LYS A 105 -11.33 -5.62 8.05
N ILE A 106 -10.32 -5.89 7.22
CA ILE A 106 -10.29 -5.45 5.83
C ILE A 106 -11.32 -6.26 5.06
N ARG A 107 -12.36 -5.59 4.56
CA ARG A 107 -13.33 -6.23 3.66
C ARG A 107 -12.66 -6.49 2.32
N THR A 108 -12.49 -7.76 1.99
CA THR A 108 -12.13 -8.21 0.64
C THR A 108 -13.38 -8.21 -0.23
N SER A 109 -13.22 -7.95 -1.52
CA SER A 109 -14.33 -7.97 -2.48
C SER A 109 -14.09 -9.05 -3.52
N PRO A 110 -14.56 -10.28 -3.29
CA PRO A 110 -14.36 -11.41 -4.21
C PRO A 110 -15.03 -11.20 -5.58
N ARG A 111 -16.03 -10.31 -5.64
CA ARG A 111 -16.87 -10.08 -6.80
C ARG A 111 -16.56 -8.81 -7.60
N ASN A 112 -15.74 -7.86 -7.10
CA ASN A 112 -15.84 -6.50 -7.66
C ASN A 112 -14.61 -5.57 -7.57
N GLY A 113 -13.41 -6.04 -7.94
CA GLY A 113 -12.36 -5.07 -8.34
C GLY A 113 -10.93 -5.59 -8.28
N GLN A 114 -10.11 -5.11 -9.22
CA GLN A 114 -8.65 -5.19 -9.10
C GLN A 114 -8.18 -4.38 -7.89
N ASP A 115 -7.03 -4.78 -7.33
CA ASP A 115 -6.36 -4.00 -6.30
C ASP A 115 -6.12 -2.57 -6.80
N PHE A 116 -6.36 -1.58 -5.93
CA PHE A 116 -6.16 -0.17 -6.29
C PHE A 116 -5.56 0.63 -5.15
N ILE A 117 -4.98 1.76 -5.53
CA ILE A 117 -4.29 2.68 -4.63
C ILE A 117 -5.30 3.72 -4.13
N ALA A 118 -5.32 3.96 -2.82
CA ALA A 118 -6.15 4.97 -2.17
C ALA A 118 -5.32 5.84 -1.22
N TRP A 119 -5.89 6.97 -0.80
CA TRP A 119 -5.31 7.80 0.24
C TRP A 119 -5.76 7.33 1.62
N ALA A 120 -4.82 7.14 2.55
CA ALA A 120 -5.08 6.58 3.87
C ALA A 120 -5.61 7.61 4.88
N LEU A 121 -5.22 8.88 4.73
CA LEU A 121 -5.47 9.95 5.70
C LEU A 121 -6.86 10.59 5.59
N GLU A 122 -7.67 10.21 4.59
CA GLU A 122 -9.01 10.76 4.39
C GLU A 122 -10.06 9.65 4.35
N ARG A 123 -11.17 9.80 5.10
CA ARG A 123 -12.28 8.82 5.12
C ARG A 123 -12.88 8.57 3.73
N SER A 124 -12.74 9.53 2.82
CA SER A 124 -13.19 9.46 1.43
C SER A 124 -12.28 8.60 0.54
N GLY A 125 -11.04 8.33 0.98
CA GLY A 125 -10.02 7.66 0.16
C GLY A 125 -9.46 8.51 -0.98
N GLN A 126 -9.90 9.77 -1.12
CA GLN A 126 -9.43 10.71 -2.12
C GLN A 126 -8.28 11.56 -1.55
N PHE A 127 -7.32 11.91 -2.40
CA PHE A 127 -6.23 12.80 -2.04
C PHE A 127 -6.70 14.26 -2.14
N THR A 128 -6.60 15.01 -1.05
CA THR A 128 -6.72 16.48 -1.05
C THR A 128 -5.42 17.11 -0.59
N VAL A 129 -5.03 18.25 -1.18
CA VAL A 129 -3.80 18.98 -0.83
C VAL A 129 -3.79 19.39 0.65
N CYS A 130 -4.95 19.58 1.28
CA CYS A 130 -5.04 19.91 2.70
C CYS A 130 -4.65 18.73 3.62
N SER A 131 -4.94 17.48 3.23
CA SER A 131 -4.59 16.29 4.03
C SER A 131 -3.08 16.01 4.12
N ALA A 132 -2.28 16.71 3.33
CA ALA A 132 -0.82 16.62 3.31
C ALA A 132 -0.15 17.48 4.39
N TYR A 133 -0.83 18.50 4.92
CA TYR A 133 -0.22 19.48 5.83
C TYR A 133 -0.69 19.35 7.29
N HIS A 134 -1.38 18.26 7.65
CA HIS A 134 -1.87 17.99 9.00
C HIS A 134 -1.15 16.82 9.67
#